data_AF-A0A2S9FG23-F1
#
_entry.id   AF-A0A2S9FG23-F1
#
_cell.length_a   1.000
_cell.length_b   1.000
_cell.length_c   1.000
_cell.angle_alpha   90.00
_cell.angle_beta   90.00
_cell.angle_gamma   90.00
#
_symmetry.space_group_name_H-M   'P 1'
#
loop_
_entity.id
_entity.type
_entity.pdbx_description
1 polymer ?
#
loop_
_entity_poly.entity_id
_entity_poly.type
_entity_poly.pdbx_seq_one_letter_code
_entity_poly.pdbx_strand_id
1 'polypeptide(L)'
;HAVTVPDVPGYCIGYVQNEGQVTELSTGTASYELGADGLVTAGTLQLGGDDNELVVEVVPRLSGPLRMTAPDDRVTHFVRAAAEFRTADGRSGVGWIEWNINKTADRG
;
A
#
# COMPACT_ATOMS: atom_id res chain seq x y z
N HIS A 1 3.35 10.73 -2.95
CA HIS A 1 3.87 9.33 -3.05
C HIS A 1 4.27 8.90 -1.66
N ALA A 2 3.98 7.67 -1.24
CA ALA A 2 4.28 7.17 0.11
C ALA A 2 4.58 5.67 0.09
N VAL A 3 5.48 5.23 0.98
CA VAL A 3 5.87 3.83 1.17
C VAL A 3 5.91 3.52 2.66
N THR A 4 5.23 2.46 3.07
CA THR A 4 5.28 1.91 4.44
C THR A 4 6.02 0.59 4.45
N VAL A 5 6.69 0.26 5.56
CA VAL A 5 7.40 -1.02 5.72
C VAL A 5 6.74 -1.83 6.83
N PRO A 6 6.07 -2.96 6.53
CA PRO A 6 5.35 -3.73 7.55
C PRO A 6 6.22 -4.17 8.74
N ASP A 7 7.48 -4.52 8.49
CA ASP A 7 8.43 -4.98 9.53
C ASP A 7 9.04 -3.82 10.34
N VAL A 8 8.73 -2.56 9.99
CA VAL A 8 9.15 -1.37 10.73
C VAL A 8 7.91 -0.53 11.04
N PRO A 9 7.13 -0.90 12.08
CA PRO A 9 5.83 -0.30 12.36
C PRO A 9 5.91 1.22 12.52
N GLY A 10 4.95 1.91 11.90
CA GLY A 10 4.87 3.37 11.93
C GLY A 10 5.92 4.08 11.08
N TYR A 11 6.77 3.37 10.34
CA TYR A 11 7.71 4.00 9.42
C TYR A 11 7.08 4.24 8.06
N CYS A 12 7.16 5.49 7.58
CA CYS A 12 6.74 5.88 6.25
C CYS A 12 7.77 6.80 5.62
N ILE A 13 7.99 6.64 4.31
CA ILE A 13 8.77 7.57 3.48
C ILE A 13 7.82 8.13 2.44
N GLY A 14 7.74 9.45 2.33
CA GLY A 14 6.94 10.08 1.31
C GLY A 14 6.58 11.52 1.60
N TYR A 15 5.53 11.98 0.94
CA TYR A 15 4.95 13.29 1.17
C TYR A 15 3.45 13.30 0.84
N VAL A 16 2.73 14.16 1.55
CA VAL A 16 1.37 14.60 1.22
C VAL A 16 1.44 15.96 0.55
N GLN A 17 0.60 16.16 -0.47
CA GLN A 17 0.46 17.45 -1.13
C GLN A 17 -0.96 17.95 -0.97
N ASN A 18 -1.12 19.20 -0.53
CA ASN A 18 -2.42 19.86 -0.40
C ASN A 18 -2.27 21.34 -0.72
N GLU A 19 -3.08 21.87 -1.64
CA GLU A 19 -3.07 23.31 -2.01
C GLU A 19 -1.68 23.90 -2.29
N GLY A 20 -0.80 23.12 -2.93
CA GLY A 20 0.58 23.52 -3.25
C GLY A 20 1.57 23.41 -2.09
N GLN A 21 1.12 23.07 -0.88
CA GLN A 21 1.98 22.70 0.24
C GLN A 21 2.42 21.24 0.08
N VAL A 22 3.68 20.97 0.45
CA VAL A 22 4.27 19.63 0.46
C VAL A 22 4.79 19.35 1.86
N THR A 23 4.21 18.35 2.52
CA THR A 23 4.59 17.92 3.87
C THR A 23 5.25 16.55 3.80
N GLU A 24 6.48 16.44 4.31
CA GLU A 24 7.18 15.17 4.40
C GLU A 24 6.48 14.22 5.38
N LEU A 25 6.41 12.94 5.01
CA LEU A 25 5.90 11.88 5.86
C LEU A 25 7.06 11.19 6.59
N SER A 26 6.93 11.09 7.90
CA SER A 26 7.81 10.25 8.75
C SER A 26 7.07 9.05 9.35
N THR A 27 5.74 9.07 9.33
CA THR A 27 4.89 8.02 9.90
C THR A 27 3.76 7.61 8.97
N GLY A 28 3.37 6.33 9.09
CA GLY A 28 2.24 5.77 8.37
C GLY A 28 2.11 4.27 8.55
N THR A 29 0.91 3.76 8.27
CA THR A 29 0.57 2.34 8.28
C THR A 29 -0.23 1.99 7.03
N ALA A 30 -0.17 0.72 6.65
CA ALA A 30 -0.95 0.17 5.55
C ALA A 30 -1.46 -1.22 5.90
N SER A 31 -2.68 -1.52 5.47
CA SER A 31 -3.26 -2.86 5.52
C SER A 31 -3.88 -3.21 4.17
N TYR A 32 -4.06 -4.50 3.93
CA TYR A 32 -4.70 -4.99 2.72
C TYR A 32 -5.38 -6.34 2.95
N GLU A 33 -6.34 -6.64 2.09
CA GLU A 33 -7.07 -7.90 2.06
C GLU A 33 -6.73 -8.66 0.79
N LEU A 34 -6.63 -9.99 0.90
CA LEU A 34 -6.41 -10.88 -0.23
C LEU A 34 -7.71 -11.59 -0.59
N GLY A 35 -8.01 -11.63 -1.88
CA GLY A 35 -9.05 -12.47 -2.46
C GLY A 35 -8.65 -13.94 -2.55
N ALA A 36 -9.60 -14.78 -2.93
CA ALA A 36 -9.39 -16.23 -3.09
C ALA A 36 -8.35 -16.59 -4.17
N ASP A 37 -8.14 -15.69 -5.14
CA ASP A 37 -7.11 -15.80 -6.19
C ASP A 37 -5.72 -15.30 -5.73
N GLY A 38 -5.60 -14.84 -4.48
CA GLY A 38 -4.38 -14.30 -3.91
C GLY A 38 -4.06 -12.87 -4.37
N LEU A 39 -4.98 -12.19 -5.06
CA LEU A 39 -4.84 -10.79 -5.43
C LEU A 39 -5.37 -9.87 -4.33
N VAL A 40 -4.85 -8.65 -4.26
CA VAL A 40 -5.34 -7.65 -3.31
C VAL A 40 -6.72 -7.14 -3.75
N THR A 41 -7.71 -7.19 -2.87
CA THR A 41 -9.10 -6.77 -3.14
C THR A 41 -9.46 -5.44 -2.51
N ALA A 42 -8.82 -5.09 -1.40
CA ALA A 42 -9.00 -3.84 -0.68
C ALA A 42 -7.73 -3.48 0.08
N GLY A 43 -7.54 -2.20 0.38
CA GLY A 43 -6.50 -1.75 1.29
C GLY A 43 -6.83 -0.43 1.96
N THR A 44 -6.12 -0.15 3.04
CA THR A 44 -6.21 1.11 3.78
C THR A 44 -4.82 1.65 4.01
N LEU A 45 -4.65 2.95 3.77
CA LEU A 45 -3.45 3.71 4.12
C LEU A 45 -3.80 4.71 5.20
N GLN A 46 -2.98 4.81 6.24
CA GLN A 46 -3.00 5.91 7.19
C GLN A 46 -1.63 6.58 7.10
N LEU A 47 -1.58 7.81 6.61
CA LEU A 47 -0.35 8.52 6.32
C LEU A 47 -0.27 9.79 7.17
N GLY A 48 0.90 10.06 7.75
CA GLY A 48 1.09 11.21 8.62
C GLY A 48 0.49 11.00 10.00
N GLY A 49 0.35 12.10 10.75
CA GLY A 49 -0.22 12.14 12.08
C GLY A 49 -0.62 13.58 12.45
N ASP A 50 -1.34 13.71 13.56
CA ASP A 50 -1.86 14.99 14.07
C ASP A 50 -2.59 15.79 12.98
N ASP A 51 -2.14 17.02 12.70
CA ASP A 51 -2.81 17.97 11.79
C ASP A 51 -2.68 17.60 10.29
N ASN A 52 -1.89 16.57 9.94
CA ASN A 52 -1.63 16.15 8.56
C ASN A 52 -2.00 14.68 8.30
N GLU A 53 -2.88 14.10 9.14
CA GLU A 53 -3.36 12.73 8.92
C GLU A 53 -4.16 12.63 7.61
N LEU A 54 -3.81 11.63 6.80
CA LEU A 54 -4.53 11.26 5.59
C LEU A 54 -4.86 9.77 5.64
N VAL A 55 -6.14 9.46 5.85
CA VAL A 55 -6.68 8.10 5.78
C VAL A 55 -7.33 7.86 4.43
N VAL A 56 -6.89 6.81 3.74
CA VAL A 56 -7.30 6.50 2.37
C VAL A 56 -7.71 5.03 2.25
N GLU A 57 -8.93 4.81 1.77
CA GLU A 57 -9.39 3.51 1.30
C GLU A 57 -8.97 3.30 -0.15
N VAL A 58 -8.52 2.08 -0.46
CA VAL A 58 -7.97 1.71 -1.76
C VAL A 58 -8.75 0.53 -2.33
N VAL A 59 -9.22 0.67 -3.56
CA VAL A 59 -9.89 -0.40 -4.32
C VAL A 59 -9.15 -0.63 -5.64
N PRO A 60 -8.39 -1.73 -5.77
CA PRO A 60 -7.76 -2.13 -7.02
C PRO A 60 -8.80 -2.36 -8.13
N ARG A 61 -8.52 -1.84 -9.33
CA ARG A 61 -9.40 -1.98 -10.52
C ARG A 61 -8.76 -2.79 -11.64
N LEU A 62 -7.45 -2.66 -11.80
CA LEU A 62 -6.67 -3.42 -12.78
C LEU A 62 -5.35 -3.84 -12.16
N SER A 63 -5.11 -5.15 -12.09
CA SER A 63 -3.92 -5.73 -11.47
C SER A 63 -2.97 -6.29 -12.54
N GLY A 64 -1.68 -6.00 -12.41
CA GLY A 64 -0.60 -6.60 -13.18
C GLY A 64 0.41 -7.27 -12.25
N PRO A 65 0.07 -8.40 -11.61
CA PRO A 65 0.90 -9.04 -10.60
C PRO A 65 2.07 -9.82 -11.23
N LEU A 66 3.23 -9.76 -10.59
CA LEU A 66 4.37 -10.62 -10.90
C LEU A 66 4.66 -11.56 -9.74
N ARG A 67 4.92 -12.84 -10.04
CA ARG A 67 5.44 -13.82 -9.09
C ARG A 67 6.88 -14.12 -9.44
N MET A 68 7.78 -13.95 -8.47
CA MET A 68 9.19 -14.28 -8.62
C MET A 68 9.56 -15.42 -7.67
N THR A 69 10.36 -16.36 -8.17
CA THR A 69 10.90 -17.49 -7.41
C THR A 69 12.42 -17.45 -7.49
N ALA A 70 13.08 -17.49 -6.34
CA ALA A 70 14.53 -17.58 -6.26
C ALA A 70 14.99 -19.06 -6.34
N PRO A 71 16.27 -19.33 -6.69
CA PRO A 71 16.79 -20.70 -6.74
C PRO A 71 16.74 -21.47 -5.40
N ASP A 72 16.57 -20.76 -4.28
CA ASP A 72 16.40 -21.30 -2.92
C ASP A 72 14.91 -21.39 -2.50
N ASP A 73 14.00 -21.49 -3.48
CA ASP A 73 12.55 -21.65 -3.35
C ASP A 73 11.78 -20.49 -2.67
N ARG A 74 12.45 -19.40 -2.30
CA ARG A 74 11.75 -18.20 -1.81
C ARG A 74 10.84 -17.62 -2.89
N VAL A 75 9.64 -17.19 -2.49
CA VAL A 75 8.63 -16.61 -3.39
C VAL A 75 8.26 -15.21 -2.94
N THR A 76 8.26 -14.27 -3.88
CA THR A 76 7.75 -12.90 -3.69
C THR A 76 6.69 -12.59 -4.74
N HIS A 77 5.61 -11.93 -4.32
CA HIS A 77 4.59 -11.38 -5.20
C HIS A 77 4.74 -9.85 -5.24
N PHE A 78 4.90 -9.31 -6.44
CA PHE A 78 4.91 -7.88 -6.72
C PHE A 78 3.57 -7.53 -7.36
N VAL A 79 2.60 -7.18 -6.53
CA VAL A 79 1.27 -6.80 -7.01
C VAL A 79 1.29 -5.33 -7.31
N ARG A 80 1.17 -4.94 -8.58
CA ARG A 80 0.97 -3.55 -8.98
C ARG A 80 -0.45 -3.40 -9.52
N ALA A 81 -1.18 -2.39 -9.04
CA ALA A 81 -2.54 -2.14 -9.50
C ALA A 81 -2.80 -0.67 -9.79
N ALA A 82 -3.61 -0.42 -10.82
CA ALA A 82 -4.35 0.82 -10.95
C ALA A 82 -5.56 0.71 -10.01
N ALA A 83 -5.75 1.71 -9.14
CA ALA A 83 -6.73 1.68 -8.06
C ALA A 83 -7.50 2.99 -7.97
N GLU A 84 -8.71 2.90 -7.42
CA GLU A 84 -9.45 4.03 -6.86
C GLU A 84 -9.02 4.27 -5.42
N PHE A 85 -8.94 5.54 -5.04
CA PHE A 85 -8.60 6.01 -3.71
C PHE A 85 -9.73 6.90 -3.21
N ARG A 86 -10.13 6.72 -1.94
CA ARG A 86 -11.21 7.49 -1.32
C ARG A 86 -10.86 7.86 0.11
N THR A 87 -11.26 9.05 0.54
CA THR A 87 -11.11 9.51 1.91
C THR A 87 -12.49 9.69 2.54
N ALA A 88 -12.56 9.65 3.88
CA ALA A 88 -13.83 9.81 4.60
C ALA A 88 -14.46 11.21 4.42
N ASP A 89 -13.65 12.22 4.12
CA ASP A 89 -14.11 13.59 3.82
C ASP A 89 -14.61 13.79 2.38
N GLY A 90 -14.71 12.70 1.60
CA GLY A 90 -15.31 12.68 0.27
C GLY A 90 -14.37 12.98 -0.88
N ARG A 91 -13.07 13.22 -0.63
CA ARG A 91 -12.08 13.30 -1.71
C ARG A 91 -11.89 11.93 -2.34
N SER A 92 -11.61 11.92 -3.64
CA SER A 92 -11.33 10.69 -4.37
C SER A 92 -10.37 10.93 -5.52
N GLY A 93 -9.75 9.85 -5.99
CA GLY A 93 -8.83 9.90 -7.11
C GLY A 93 -8.50 8.51 -7.63
N VAL A 94 -7.67 8.47 -8.67
CA VAL A 94 -7.13 7.24 -9.24
C VAL A 94 -5.61 7.31 -9.28
N GLY A 95 -4.95 6.17 -9.17
CA GLY A 95 -3.50 6.12 -9.15
C GLY A 95 -2.97 4.70 -9.20
N TRP A 96 -1.65 4.59 -9.07
CA TRP A 96 -0.95 3.31 -8.97
C TRP A 96 -0.56 3.02 -7.53
N ILE A 97 -0.67 1.77 -7.13
CA ILE A 97 -0.20 1.24 -5.86
C ILE A 97 0.50 -0.09 -6.08
N GLU A 98 1.43 -0.42 -5.19
CA GLU A 98 2.22 -1.64 -5.23
C GLU A 98 2.29 -2.30 -3.86
N TRP A 99 2.21 -3.63 -3.84
CA TRP A 99 2.47 -4.47 -2.68
C TRP A 99 3.64 -5.42 -2.95
N ASN A 100 4.62 -5.39 -2.05
CA ASN A 100 5.78 -6.27 -2.05
C ASN A 100 5.55 -7.37 -1.00
N ILE A 101 4.96 -8.48 -1.42
CA ILE A 101 4.51 -9.56 -0.51
C ILE A 101 5.50 -10.72 -0.57
N ASN A 102 6.40 -10.77 0.42
CA ASN A 102 7.26 -11.93 0.62
C ASN A 102 6.44 -13.04 1.27
N LYS A 103 6.37 -14.21 0.62
CA LYS A 103 5.81 -15.40 1.28
C LYS A 103 6.89 -15.91 2.24
N THR A 104 6.66 -15.78 3.54
CA THR A 104 7.39 -16.62 4.49
C THR A 104 7.07 -18.07 4.14
N ALA A 105 8.11 -18.91 4.05
CA ALA A 105 7.91 -20.35 3.96
C ALA A 105 7.00 -20.75 5.13
N ASP A 106 5.99 -21.58 4.86
CA ASP A 106 5.23 -22.24 5.90
C ASP A 106 6.26 -22.97 6.76
N ARG A 107 6.54 -22.45 7.96
CA ARG A 107 7.37 -23.16 8.93
C ARG A 107 6.44 -24.19 9.55
N GLY A 108 6.27 -25.30 8.83
CA GLY A 108 5.64 -26.51 9.35
C GLY A 108 6.35 -27.05 10.59
#